data_AF-A0A9D8DN33-F1
#
_entry.id   AF-A0A9D8DN33-F1
#
_cell.length_a   1.000
_cell.length_b   1.000
_cell.length_c   1.000
_cell.angle_alpha   90.00
_cell.angle_beta   90.00
_cell.angle_gamma   90.00
#
_symmetry.space_group_name_H-M   'P 1'
#
loop_
_entity.id
_entity.type
_entity.pdbx_description
1 polymer ?
#
loop_
_entity_poly.entity_id
_entity_poly.type
_entity_poly.pdbx_seq_one_letter_code
_entity_poly.pdbx_strand_id
1 'polypeptide(L)'
;MGDFVGCAEIVRKQAETLSIFRAATASHQWMRIHDAHYDWWMFPIDVPSSFGDAYAVGPAEVAELKATPGYLPDYLDGARILVRSWGWDLDTRRFIEEIDPDQVWQKWPIRLEKCGRSLWLFDEHEAYHSVRDYALALMADGVSMSYRDRDCGDFFRQHS
;
A
#
# COMPACT_ATOMS: atom_id res chain seq x y z
N MET A 1 -10.06 18.49 14.22
CA MET A 1 -9.28 18.39 12.98
C MET A 1 -7.83 18.29 13.40
N GLY A 2 -7.10 17.26 12.96
CA GLY A 2 -5.65 17.22 13.14
C GLY A 2 -5.01 17.95 11.96
N ASP A 3 -4.12 18.89 12.24
CA ASP A 3 -3.37 19.59 11.20
C ASP A 3 -2.47 18.61 10.43
N PHE A 4 -2.19 18.90 9.16
CA PHE A 4 -1.27 18.13 8.34
C PHE A 4 0.11 18.00 9.01
N VAL A 5 0.65 16.79 9.09
CA VAL A 5 1.89 16.49 9.84
C VAL A 5 3.17 16.93 9.12
N GLY A 6 3.07 17.25 7.83
CA GLY A 6 4.20 17.62 6.99
C GLY A 6 4.88 16.43 6.30
N CYS A 7 5.43 16.68 5.11
CA CYS A 7 6.10 15.66 4.29
C CYS A 7 7.31 15.03 5.01
N ALA A 8 8.07 15.82 5.77
CA ALA A 8 9.22 15.32 6.54
C ALA A 8 8.83 14.24 7.55
N GLU A 9 7.68 14.37 8.21
CA GLU A 9 7.19 13.37 9.17
C GLU A 9 6.67 12.11 8.47
N ILE A 10 6.04 12.25 7.30
CA ILE A 10 5.66 11.12 6.44
C ILE A 10 6.92 10.33 6.04
N VAL A 11 7.96 11.00 5.54
CA VAL A 11 9.23 10.39 5.15
C VAL A 11 9.86 9.64 6.33
N ARG A 12 9.90 10.26 7.52
CA ARG A 12 10.46 9.63 8.72
C ARG A 12 9.71 8.35 9.10
N LYS A 13 8.37 8.40 9.19
CA LYS A 13 7.53 7.25 9.55
C LYS A 13 7.57 6.15 8.51
N GLN A 14 7.61 6.52 7.23
CA GLN A 14 7.76 5.60 6.11
C GLN A 14 9.09 4.85 6.22
N ALA A 15 10.20 5.55 6.45
CA ALA A 15 11.51 4.93 6.58
C ALA A 15 11.59 3.96 7.79
N GLU A 16 11.03 4.35 8.93
CA GLU A 16 10.94 3.49 10.12
C GLU A 16 10.13 2.22 9.85
N THR A 17 9.00 2.34 9.17
CA THR A 17 8.14 1.20 8.84
C THR A 17 8.77 0.32 7.78
N LEU A 18 9.41 0.90 6.77
CA LEU A 18 10.08 0.16 5.71
C LEU A 18 11.24 -0.66 6.26
N SER A 19 11.96 -0.15 7.27
CA SER A 19 12.97 -0.92 7.99
C SER A 19 12.39 -2.18 8.63
N ILE A 20 11.21 -2.08 9.25
CA ILE A 20 10.48 -3.23 9.82
C ILE A 20 10.05 -4.21 8.72
N PHE A 21 9.54 -3.70 7.59
CA PHE A 21 9.14 -4.52 6.44
C PHE A 21 10.30 -5.33 5.87
N ARG A 22 11.44 -4.67 5.65
CA ARG A 22 12.66 -5.31 5.15
C ARG A 22 13.17 -6.37 6.12
N ALA A 23 13.21 -6.07 7.42
CA ALA A 23 13.63 -7.02 8.45
C ALA A 23 12.68 -8.22 8.55
N ALA A 24 11.37 -7.99 8.49
CA ALA A 24 10.35 -9.04 8.50
C ALA A 24 10.47 -9.95 7.27
N THR A 25 10.64 -9.36 6.09
CA THR A 25 10.84 -10.08 4.82
C THR A 25 12.10 -10.95 4.87
N ALA A 26 13.23 -10.38 5.31
CA ALA A 26 14.49 -11.12 5.42
C ALA A 26 14.44 -12.27 6.44
N SER A 27 13.54 -12.20 7.42
CA SER A 27 13.38 -13.20 8.47
C SER A 27 12.15 -14.10 8.28
N HIS A 28 11.46 -14.01 7.14
CA HIS A 28 10.23 -14.77 6.84
C HIS A 28 9.14 -14.58 7.92
N GLN A 29 9.04 -13.38 8.52
CA GLN A 29 8.08 -13.04 9.57
C GLN A 29 6.94 -12.18 9.01
N TRP A 30 6.16 -12.70 8.06
CA TRP A 30 5.16 -11.94 7.33
C TRP A 30 4.03 -11.41 8.23
N MET A 31 3.66 -12.15 9.29
CA MET A 31 2.71 -11.68 10.30
C MET A 31 3.05 -10.30 10.89
N ARG A 32 4.33 -9.93 10.98
CA ARG A 32 4.72 -8.60 11.48
C ARG A 32 4.30 -7.47 10.56
N ILE A 33 4.20 -7.74 9.25
CA ILE A 33 3.65 -6.80 8.28
C ILE A 33 2.13 -6.78 8.44
N HIS A 34 1.49 -7.94 8.59
CA HIS A 34 0.02 -8.02 8.69
C HIS A 34 -0.55 -7.28 9.90
N ASP A 35 0.09 -7.45 11.06
CA ASP A 35 -0.36 -6.88 12.34
C ASP A 35 0.00 -5.39 12.53
N ALA A 36 0.81 -4.82 11.65
CA ALA A 36 1.25 -3.44 11.78
C ALA A 36 0.19 -2.44 11.28
N HIS A 37 0.20 -1.23 11.85
CA HIS A 37 -0.64 -0.12 11.45
C HIS A 37 0.22 0.95 10.77
N TYR A 38 0.18 1.02 9.45
CA TYR A 38 1.08 1.90 8.68
C TYR A 38 0.44 2.58 7.48
N ASP A 39 -0.80 2.21 7.15
CA ASP A 39 -1.36 2.47 5.82
C ASP A 39 -1.30 3.95 5.43
N TRP A 40 -1.47 4.85 6.41
CA TRP A 40 -1.58 6.29 6.17
C TRP A 40 -0.28 7.00 5.81
N TRP A 41 0.88 6.54 6.30
CA TRP A 41 2.17 7.13 5.96
C TRP A 41 2.98 6.30 4.96
N MET A 42 2.73 4.99 4.89
CA MET A 42 3.29 4.14 3.84
C MET A 42 2.58 4.33 2.50
N PHE A 43 1.26 4.54 2.52
CA PHE A 43 0.42 4.71 1.33
C PHE A 43 -0.52 5.92 1.50
N PRO A 44 0.04 7.14 1.58
CA PRO A 44 -0.77 8.34 1.75
C PRO A 44 -1.67 8.56 0.53
N ILE A 45 -2.87 9.08 0.79
CA ILE A 45 -3.93 9.34 -0.19
C ILE A 45 -4.58 10.70 0.08
N ASP A 46 -5.39 11.17 -0.85
CA ASP A 46 -6.05 12.47 -0.84
C ASP A 46 -7.34 12.52 0.01
N VAL A 47 -7.59 11.49 0.83
CA VAL A 47 -8.78 11.41 1.69
C VAL A 47 -8.41 11.40 3.17
N PRO A 48 -9.28 11.98 4.03
CA PRO A 48 -9.05 12.01 5.47
C PRO A 48 -8.98 10.61 6.09
N SER A 49 -8.22 10.52 7.17
CA SER A 49 -8.02 9.31 7.96
C SER A 49 -8.80 9.33 9.27
N SER A 50 -8.66 8.27 10.07
CA SER A 50 -9.05 8.30 11.49
C SER A 50 -8.27 9.35 12.30
N PHE A 51 -7.14 9.84 11.79
CA PHE A 51 -6.38 10.96 12.33
C PHE A 51 -6.81 12.32 11.72
N GLY A 52 -7.92 12.36 10.98
CA GLY A 52 -8.30 13.52 10.17
C GLY A 52 -7.36 13.71 8.99
N ASP A 53 -7.04 14.97 8.68
CA ASP A 53 -6.22 15.36 7.53
C ASP A 53 -4.71 15.23 7.76
N ALA A 54 -4.30 14.73 8.94
CA ALA A 54 -2.92 14.61 9.37
C ALA A 54 -1.98 13.97 8.33
N TYR A 55 -2.45 12.96 7.58
CA TYR A 55 -1.68 12.23 6.57
C TYR A 55 -2.29 12.32 5.17
N ALA A 56 -3.32 13.16 4.99
CA ALA A 56 -3.88 13.38 3.67
C ALA A 56 -2.89 14.19 2.84
N VAL A 57 -2.60 13.75 1.61
CA VAL A 57 -1.66 14.44 0.72
C VAL A 57 -2.35 14.86 -0.56
N GLY A 58 -2.09 16.07 -1.02
CA GLY A 58 -2.54 16.59 -2.31
C GLY A 58 -1.38 16.66 -3.32
N PRO A 59 -1.62 17.28 -4.49
CA PRO A 59 -0.60 17.40 -5.54
C PRO A 59 0.69 18.10 -5.10
N ALA A 60 0.60 19.08 -4.19
CA ALA A 60 1.76 19.80 -3.68
C ALA A 60 2.63 18.91 -2.79
N GLU A 61 2.02 18.20 -1.85
CA GLU A 61 2.70 17.28 -0.94
C GLU A 61 3.30 16.08 -1.69
N VAL A 62 2.57 15.55 -2.68
CA VAL A 62 3.08 14.48 -3.56
C VAL A 62 4.31 14.95 -4.32
N ALA A 63 4.30 16.17 -4.87
CA ALA A 63 5.48 16.72 -5.55
C ALA A 63 6.68 16.88 -4.61
N GLU A 64 6.46 17.34 -3.37
CA GLU A 64 7.51 17.45 -2.35
C GLU A 64 8.07 16.08 -1.94
N LEU A 65 7.21 15.09 -1.72
CA LEU A 65 7.60 13.73 -1.40
C LEU A 65 8.40 13.09 -2.55
N LYS A 66 7.96 13.25 -3.81
CA LYS A 66 8.70 12.77 -4.99
C LYS A 66 10.05 13.49 -5.16
N ALA A 67 10.16 14.75 -4.75
CA ALA A 67 11.42 15.51 -4.78
C ALA A 67 12.38 15.15 -3.62
N THR A 68 11.89 14.47 -2.57
CA THR A 68 12.72 14.04 -1.45
C THR A 68 13.65 12.90 -1.88
N PRO A 69 14.99 13.03 -1.75
CA PRO A 69 15.92 12.01 -2.18
C PRO A 69 15.65 10.65 -1.53
N GLY A 70 15.52 9.61 -2.36
CA GLY A 70 15.32 8.23 -1.91
C GLY A 70 13.89 7.85 -1.54
N TYR A 71 12.98 8.81 -1.33
CA TYR A 71 11.61 8.52 -0.90
C TYR A 71 10.86 7.64 -1.91
N LEU A 72 10.86 7.99 -3.20
CA LEU A 72 10.07 7.27 -4.20
C LEU A 72 10.53 5.81 -4.40
N PRO A 73 11.83 5.50 -4.53
CA PRO A 73 12.29 4.10 -4.53
C PRO A 73 11.90 3.33 -3.27
N ASP A 74 12.04 3.94 -2.09
CA ASP A 74 11.68 3.31 -0.82
C ASP A 74 10.17 3.10 -0.68
N TYR A 75 9.37 4.03 -1.20
CA TYR A 75 7.91 3.91 -1.29
C TYR A 75 7.50 2.72 -2.16
N LEU A 76 8.09 2.59 -3.35
CA LEU A 76 7.83 1.48 -4.26
C LEU A 76 8.28 0.13 -3.66
N ASP A 77 9.40 0.10 -2.92
CA ASP A 77 9.83 -1.09 -2.19
C ASP A 77 8.80 -1.49 -1.11
N GLY A 78 8.24 -0.50 -0.40
CA GLY A 78 7.13 -0.72 0.53
C GLY A 78 5.91 -1.36 -0.14
N ALA A 79 5.53 -0.89 -1.34
CA ALA A 79 4.43 -1.48 -2.12
C ALA A 79 4.75 -2.92 -2.55
N ARG A 80 5.97 -3.18 -3.04
CA ARG A 80 6.45 -4.53 -3.40
C ARG A 80 6.35 -5.48 -2.23
N ILE A 81 6.88 -5.09 -1.07
CA ILE A 81 6.86 -5.93 0.15
C ILE A 81 5.43 -6.17 0.61
N LEU A 82 4.56 -5.17 0.55
CA LEU A 82 3.16 -5.32 0.94
C LEU A 82 2.46 -6.41 0.12
N VAL A 83 2.45 -6.31 -1.21
CA VAL A 83 1.74 -7.30 -2.05
C VAL A 83 2.44 -8.66 -2.02
N ARG A 84 3.78 -8.66 -1.87
CA ARG A 84 4.55 -9.89 -1.64
C ARG A 84 4.13 -10.58 -0.37
N SER A 85 3.85 -9.86 0.72
CA SER A 85 3.34 -10.44 1.97
C SER A 85 2.00 -11.16 1.81
N TRP A 86 1.29 -10.95 0.70
CA TRP A 86 0.06 -11.66 0.34
C TRP A 86 0.22 -12.63 -0.83
N GLY A 87 1.47 -12.95 -1.20
CA GLY A 87 1.79 -13.94 -2.22
C GLY A 87 1.73 -13.40 -3.65
N TRP A 88 1.81 -12.08 -3.86
CA TRP A 88 1.86 -11.48 -5.19
C TRP A 88 3.21 -10.82 -5.48
N ASP A 89 3.77 -11.09 -6.64
CA ASP A 89 4.97 -10.44 -7.13
C ASP A 89 4.58 -9.22 -7.97
N LEU A 90 4.93 -8.02 -7.46
CA LEU A 90 4.54 -6.75 -8.08
C LEU A 90 5.15 -6.60 -9.48
N ASP A 91 6.39 -7.03 -9.68
CA ASP A 91 7.15 -6.79 -10.91
C ASP A 91 6.72 -7.73 -12.04
N THR A 92 6.51 -9.01 -11.71
CA THR A 92 6.09 -10.03 -12.67
C THR A 92 4.58 -10.12 -12.85
N ARG A 93 3.81 -9.45 -11.98
CA ARG A 93 2.34 -9.42 -11.98
C ARG A 93 1.73 -10.82 -11.89
N ARG A 94 2.25 -11.62 -10.95
CA ARG A 94 1.85 -13.02 -10.77
C ARG A 94 1.79 -13.40 -9.30
N PHE A 95 1.00 -14.43 -9.01
CA PHE A 95 1.12 -15.12 -7.75
C PHE A 95 2.49 -15.80 -7.65
N ILE A 96 3.07 -15.74 -6.46
CA ILE A 96 4.32 -16.41 -6.12
C ILE A 96 4.01 -17.89 -5.94
N GLU A 97 4.79 -18.76 -6.58
CA GLU A 97 4.54 -20.21 -6.60
C GLU A 97 4.84 -20.87 -5.23
N GLU A 98 5.94 -20.47 -4.61
CA GLU A 98 6.38 -20.97 -3.30
C GLU A 98 6.29 -19.83 -2.27
N ILE A 99 5.32 -19.93 -1.37
CA ILE A 99 5.04 -18.94 -0.33
C ILE A 99 5.17 -19.55 1.06
N ASP A 100 5.52 -18.72 2.04
CA ASP A 100 5.43 -19.11 3.45
C ASP A 100 3.96 -19.20 3.90
N PRO A 101 3.65 -20.00 4.95
CA PRO A 101 2.26 -20.22 5.38
C PRO A 101 1.46 -18.94 5.72
N ASP A 102 2.11 -17.89 6.18
CA ASP A 102 1.51 -16.59 6.53
C ASP A 102 1.63 -15.53 5.41
N GLN A 103 2.24 -15.88 4.28
CA GLN A 103 2.39 -15.02 3.10
C GLN A 103 1.16 -15.12 2.17
N VAL A 104 -0.02 -14.98 2.74
CA VAL A 104 -1.32 -15.17 2.09
C VAL A 104 -2.24 -13.97 2.31
N TRP A 105 -3.28 -13.84 1.48
CA TRP A 105 -4.27 -12.77 1.64
C TRP A 105 -4.90 -12.75 3.04
N GLN A 106 -4.75 -11.62 3.75
CA GLN A 106 -5.20 -11.45 5.15
C GLN A 106 -6.54 -10.73 5.30
N LYS A 107 -7.34 -10.61 4.23
CA LYS A 107 -8.66 -9.98 4.26
C LYS A 107 -8.63 -8.50 4.68
N TRP A 108 -7.63 -7.75 4.18
CA TRP A 108 -7.50 -6.30 4.38
C TRP A 108 -7.75 -5.51 3.08
N PRO A 109 -8.97 -5.54 2.50
CA PRO A 109 -9.25 -4.86 1.22
C PRO A 109 -9.06 -3.34 1.30
N ILE A 110 -9.27 -2.74 2.48
CA ILE A 110 -8.93 -1.34 2.75
C ILE A 110 -7.45 -1.02 2.49
N ARG A 111 -6.54 -1.90 2.91
CA ARG A 111 -5.09 -1.69 2.78
C ARG A 111 -4.66 -1.81 1.33
N LEU A 112 -5.22 -2.79 0.62
CA LEU A 112 -5.01 -2.97 -0.81
C LEU A 112 -5.49 -1.74 -1.59
N GLU A 113 -6.72 -1.26 -1.34
CA GLU A 113 -7.24 -0.05 -1.98
C GLU A 113 -6.38 1.18 -1.70
N LYS A 114 -5.94 1.39 -0.46
CA LYS A 114 -5.04 2.51 -0.12
C LYS A 114 -3.73 2.45 -0.90
N CYS A 115 -3.11 1.27 -0.98
CA CYS A 115 -1.91 1.07 -1.78
C CYS A 115 -2.17 1.43 -3.25
N GLY A 116 -3.25 0.90 -3.85
CA GLY A 116 -3.62 1.21 -5.23
C GLY A 116 -3.90 2.70 -5.48
N ARG A 117 -4.70 3.34 -4.62
CA ARG A 117 -5.01 4.77 -4.70
C ARG A 117 -3.77 5.64 -4.55
N SER A 118 -2.89 5.27 -3.62
CA SER A 118 -1.63 5.97 -3.41
C SER A 118 -0.75 5.87 -4.66
N LEU A 119 -0.59 4.68 -5.24
CA LEU A 119 0.19 4.50 -6.47
C LEU A 119 -0.38 5.33 -7.63
N TRP A 120 -1.70 5.36 -7.76
CA TRP A 120 -2.38 6.21 -8.73
C TRP A 120 -2.12 7.70 -8.48
N LEU A 121 -2.21 8.15 -7.24
CA LEU A 121 -1.98 9.53 -6.83
C LEU A 121 -0.52 9.99 -7.05
N PHE A 122 0.43 9.06 -6.97
CA PHE A 122 1.86 9.32 -7.22
C PHE A 122 2.26 9.18 -8.70
N ASP A 123 1.31 8.91 -9.60
CA ASP A 123 1.53 8.62 -11.03
C ASP A 123 2.37 7.35 -11.29
N GLU A 124 2.43 6.42 -10.34
CA GLU A 124 3.16 5.15 -10.45
C GLU A 124 2.29 4.08 -11.13
N HIS A 125 1.87 4.36 -12.37
CA HIS A 125 0.83 3.60 -13.06
C HIS A 125 1.18 2.13 -13.29
N GLU A 126 2.44 1.78 -13.61
CA GLU A 126 2.83 0.38 -13.80
C GLU A 126 2.65 -0.46 -12.54
N ALA A 127 3.12 0.07 -11.40
CA ALA A 127 2.91 -0.55 -10.10
C ALA A 127 1.42 -0.61 -9.74
N TYR A 128 0.67 0.45 -10.01
CA TYR A 128 -0.79 0.46 -9.84
C TYR A 128 -1.47 -0.66 -10.64
N HIS A 129 -1.15 -0.84 -11.93
CA HIS A 129 -1.77 -1.88 -12.76
C HIS A 129 -1.44 -3.28 -12.22
N SER A 130 -0.26 -3.49 -11.64
CA SER A 130 0.07 -4.76 -10.96
C SER A 130 -0.81 -5.00 -9.72
N VAL A 131 -0.94 -4.00 -8.85
CA VAL A 131 -1.83 -4.08 -7.67
C VAL A 131 -3.28 -4.29 -8.08
N ARG A 132 -3.71 -3.65 -9.18
CA ARG A 132 -5.03 -3.82 -9.76
C ARG A 132 -5.25 -5.26 -10.25
N ASP A 133 -4.32 -5.84 -10.99
CA ASP A 133 -4.42 -7.23 -11.43
C ASP A 133 -4.57 -8.19 -10.25
N TYR A 134 -3.79 -7.97 -9.19
CA TYR A 134 -3.92 -8.73 -7.96
C TYR A 134 -5.33 -8.62 -7.35
N ALA A 135 -5.85 -7.39 -7.22
CA ALA A 135 -7.20 -7.16 -6.71
C ALA A 135 -8.28 -7.83 -7.58
N LEU A 136 -8.15 -7.75 -8.91
CA LEU A 136 -9.06 -8.40 -9.86
C LEU A 136 -8.99 -9.92 -9.77
N ALA A 137 -7.80 -10.49 -9.63
CA ALA A 137 -7.61 -11.93 -9.46
C ALA A 137 -8.26 -12.44 -8.17
N LEU A 138 -8.06 -11.74 -7.04
CA LEU A 138 -8.74 -12.06 -5.78
C LEU A 138 -10.27 -12.04 -5.95
N MET A 139 -10.83 -11.02 -6.61
CA MET A 139 -12.28 -10.93 -6.84
C MET A 139 -12.80 -12.03 -7.77
N ALA A 140 -12.03 -12.42 -8.78
CA ALA A 140 -12.37 -13.54 -9.66
C ALA A 140 -12.44 -14.87 -8.89
N ASP A 141 -11.60 -15.03 -7.86
CA ASP A 141 -11.62 -16.15 -6.91
C ASP A 141 -12.71 -16.04 -5.82
N GLY A 142 -13.60 -15.05 -5.93
CA GLY A 142 -14.73 -14.87 -5.02
C GLY A 142 -14.39 -14.16 -3.71
N VAL A 143 -13.20 -13.57 -3.59
CA VAL A 143 -12.84 -12.75 -2.41
C VAL A 143 -13.67 -11.48 -2.40
N SER A 144 -14.38 -11.26 -1.28
CA SER A 144 -15.08 -10.00 -1.05
C SER A 144 -14.09 -8.86 -0.76
N MET A 145 -14.28 -7.73 -1.45
CA MET A 145 -13.55 -6.47 -1.21
C MET A 145 -14.33 -5.51 -0.29
N SER A 146 -15.38 -5.98 0.37
CA SER A 146 -16.16 -5.17 1.31
C SER A 146 -15.34 -4.84 2.57
N TYR A 147 -15.35 -3.57 2.97
CA TYR A 147 -14.81 -3.12 4.25
C TYR A 147 -15.75 -2.11 4.89
N ARG A 148 -16.33 -2.47 6.04
CA ARG A 148 -17.45 -1.72 6.63
C ARG A 148 -18.57 -1.56 5.59
N ASP A 149 -19.06 -0.35 5.37
CA ASP A 149 -20.20 -0.06 4.48
C ASP A 149 -19.80 0.28 3.04
N ARG A 150 -18.58 -0.07 2.59
CA ARG A 150 -18.11 0.24 1.23
C ARG A 150 -17.40 -0.93 0.55
N ASP A 151 -17.45 -0.95 -0.79
CA ASP A 151 -16.68 -1.86 -1.62
C ASP A 151 -15.34 -1.21 -2.03
N CYS A 152 -14.24 -1.71 -1.48
CA CYS A 152 -12.89 -1.26 -1.83
C CYS A 152 -12.48 -1.68 -3.25
N GLY A 153 -13.16 -2.67 -3.85
CA GLY A 153 -12.92 -3.17 -5.19
C GLY A 153 -13.33 -2.19 -6.29
N ASP A 154 -14.26 -1.28 -6.01
CA ASP A 154 -14.78 -0.33 -7.00
C ASP A 154 -13.68 0.54 -7.61
N PHE A 155 -12.71 0.97 -6.80
CA PHE A 155 -11.58 1.76 -7.28
C PHE A 155 -10.82 1.03 -8.41
N PHE A 156 -10.53 -0.27 -8.22
CA PHE A 156 -9.81 -1.10 -9.19
C PHE A 156 -10.62 -1.42 -10.44
N ARG A 157 -11.95 -1.50 -10.33
CA ARG A 157 -12.82 -1.74 -11.49
C ARG A 157 -12.94 -0.49 -12.38
N GLN A 158 -12.91 0.69 -11.77
CA GLN A 158 -13.18 1.96 -12.45
C GLN A 158 -11.94 2.65 -13.04
N HIS A 159 -10.75 2.38 -12.48
CA HIS A 159 -9.50 2.98 -12.95
C HIS A 159 -8.69 1.90 -13.67
N SER A 160 -8.32 2.15 -14.93
CA SER A 160 -7.71 1.17 -15.84
C SER A 160 -6.32 1.55 -16.25
#